data_AF-A0AAW8KJN3-F1
#
_entry.id   AF-A0AAW8KJN3-F1
#
_cell.length_a   1.000
_cell.length_b   1.000
_cell.length_c   1.000
_cell.angle_alpha   90.00
_cell.angle_beta   90.00
_cell.angle_gamma   90.00
#
_symmetry.space_group_name_H-M   'P 1'
#
loop_
_entity.id
_entity.type
_entity.pdbx_description
1 polymer ?
#
loop_
_entity_poly.entity_id
_entity_poly.type
_entity_poly.pdbx_seq_one_letter_code
_entity_poly.pdbx_strand_id
1 'polypeptide(L)'
;LQIADKPIKIGADASVQYAIRLSSDKHVADTVLPFNKETQSQASDFLKYGATLKLGYDKTLLSVGELWLDLPVTAVDASRQLLASYWGTNLKSQLSD
;
A
#
# COMPACT_ATOMS: atom_id res chain seq x y z
N LEU A 1 -21.93 -14.34 -11.55
CA LEU A 1 -21.34 -15.66 -11.21
C LEU A 1 -21.78 -16.03 -9.80
N GLN A 2 -22.57 -17.10 -9.67
CA GLN A 2 -22.90 -17.71 -8.38
C GLN A 2 -22.09 -19.00 -8.26
N ILE A 3 -21.40 -19.19 -7.14
CA ILE A 3 -20.76 -20.46 -6.76
C ILE A 3 -21.46 -20.87 -5.46
N ALA A 4 -21.97 -22.10 -5.38
CA ALA A 4 -22.67 -22.65 -4.21
C ALA A 4 -23.70 -21.67 -3.58
N ASP A 5 -24.58 -21.11 -4.41
CA ASP A 5 -25.69 -20.20 -4.04
C ASP A 5 -25.31 -18.88 -3.36
N LYS A 6 -24.01 -18.52 -3.32
CA LYS A 6 -23.55 -17.25 -2.79
C LYS A 6 -23.01 -16.34 -3.91
N PRO A 7 -23.31 -15.04 -3.90
CA PRO A 7 -22.84 -14.12 -4.91
C PRO A 7 -21.34 -13.83 -4.73
N ILE A 8 -20.58 -13.90 -5.81
CA ILE A 8 -19.21 -13.38 -5.84
C ILE A 8 -19.30 -11.84 -5.91
N LYS A 9 -18.60 -11.17 -4.99
CA LYS A 9 -18.46 -9.72 -4.96
C LYS A 9 -17.10 -9.35 -5.57
N ILE A 10 -17.08 -8.36 -6.44
CA ILE A 10 -15.84 -7.84 -7.02
C ILE A 10 -15.74 -6.37 -6.62
N GLY A 11 -14.56 -5.93 -6.21
CA GLY A 11 -14.27 -4.54 -5.89
C GLY A 11 -12.84 -4.19 -6.28
N ALA A 12 -12.52 -2.90 -6.23
CA ALA A 12 -11.17 -2.41 -6.44
C ALA A 12 -10.88 -1.25 -5.48
N ASP A 13 -9.63 -1.13 -5.06
CA ASP A 13 -9.09 0.03 -4.34
C ASP A 13 -7.97 0.66 -5.16
N ALA A 14 -7.74 1.95 -4.99
CA ALA A 14 -6.62 2.67 -5.58
C ALA A 14 -6.12 3.73 -4.60
N SER A 15 -4.81 3.97 -4.61
CA SER A 15 -4.18 5.02 -3.82
C SER A 15 -3.23 5.84 -4.68
N VAL A 16 -3.11 7.12 -4.33
CA VAL A 16 -2.11 8.03 -4.87
C VAL A 16 -1.63 8.94 -3.74
N GLN A 17 -0.32 9.08 -3.60
CA GLN A 17 0.31 9.90 -2.57
C GLN A 17 1.44 10.69 -3.22
N TYR A 18 1.45 12.01 -3.03
CA TYR A 18 2.46 12.90 -3.61
C TYR A 18 3.04 13.81 -2.54
N ALA A 19 4.37 13.92 -2.50
CA ALA A 19 5.10 14.79 -1.59
C ALA A 19 6.07 15.68 -2.36
N ILE A 20 6.17 16.95 -1.96
CA ILE A 20 7.11 17.93 -2.51
C ILE A 20 8.06 18.36 -1.39
N ARG A 21 9.35 18.47 -1.71
CA ARG A 21 10.36 19.02 -0.82
C ARG A 21 10.32 20.54 -0.84
N LEU A 22 9.99 21.14 0.32
CA LEU A 22 9.98 22.60 0.49
C LEU A 22 11.32 23.16 1.01
N SER A 23 12.20 22.32 1.54
CA SER A 23 13.51 22.71 2.07
C SER A 23 14.61 22.64 1.02
N SER A 24 15.71 23.36 1.25
CA SER A 24 16.95 23.16 0.49
C SER A 24 17.47 21.73 0.63
N ASP A 25 18.22 21.26 -0.38
CA ASP A 25 18.82 19.94 -0.36
C ASP A 25 19.93 19.86 0.69
N LYS A 26 19.82 18.92 1.62
CA LYS A 26 20.80 18.71 2.69
C LYS A 26 21.91 17.74 2.32
N HIS A 27 21.86 17.13 1.13
CA HIS A 27 22.84 16.16 0.63
C HIS A 27 23.09 14.96 1.56
N VAL A 28 22.09 14.61 2.37
CA VAL A 28 22.11 13.48 3.30
C VAL A 28 20.74 12.82 3.32
N ALA A 29 20.71 11.50 3.52
CA ALA A 29 19.47 10.75 3.62
C ALA A 29 18.71 11.13 4.91
N ASP A 30 17.51 11.69 4.76
CA ASP A 30 16.61 12.02 5.89
C ASP A 30 15.61 10.90 6.20
N THR A 31 15.61 9.82 5.40
CA THR A 31 14.69 8.68 5.47
C THR A 31 13.21 9.02 5.21
N VAL A 32 12.89 10.28 4.91
CA VAL A 32 11.53 10.75 4.61
C VAL A 32 11.30 10.86 3.11
N LEU A 33 12.28 11.42 2.39
CA LEU A 33 12.28 11.52 0.94
C LEU A 33 13.32 10.56 0.33
N PRO A 34 13.12 10.10 -0.91
CA PRO A 34 14.12 9.30 -1.60
C PRO A 34 15.45 10.07 -1.69
N PHE A 35 16.54 9.37 -1.40
CA PHE A 35 17.89 9.91 -1.50
C PHE A 35 18.65 9.19 -2.61
N ASN A 36 19.09 9.94 -3.61
CA ASN A 36 19.92 9.40 -4.67
C ASN A 36 21.38 9.35 -4.21
N LYS A 37 21.92 8.14 -4.04
CA LYS A 37 23.31 7.93 -3.57
C LYS A 37 24.36 8.27 -4.62
N GLU A 38 24.02 8.27 -5.91
CA GLU A 38 24.93 8.61 -7.01
C GLU A 38 25.13 10.12 -7.11
N THR A 39 24.04 10.89 -7.02
CA THR A 39 24.07 12.35 -7.07
C THR A 39 24.17 13.02 -5.69
N GLN A 40 24.14 12.23 -4.61
CA GLN A 40 24.12 12.69 -3.22
C GLN A 40 23.03 13.74 -2.95
N SER A 41 21.86 13.59 -3.58
CA SER A 41 20.80 14.59 -3.58
C SER A 41 19.46 14.03 -3.10
N GLN A 42 18.75 14.81 -2.31
CA GLN A 42 17.37 14.51 -1.91
C GLN A 42 16.41 14.82 -3.06
N ALA A 43 15.51 13.89 -3.36
CA ALA A 43 14.49 14.09 -4.38
C ALA A 43 13.69 15.38 -4.13
N SER A 44 13.41 16.13 -5.20
CA SER A 44 12.57 17.33 -5.18
C SER A 44 11.12 17.00 -4.86
N ASP A 45 10.68 15.83 -5.29
CA ASP A 45 9.33 15.35 -5.19
C ASP A 45 9.31 13.82 -5.22
N PHE A 46 8.23 13.24 -4.69
CA PHE A 46 8.06 11.80 -4.66
C PHE A 46 6.59 11.43 -4.79
N LEU A 47 6.29 10.57 -5.76
CA LEU A 47 4.97 10.06 -6.07
C LEU A 47 4.92 8.55 -5.76
N LYS A 48 3.90 8.14 -5.03
CA LYS A 48 3.50 6.73 -4.87
C LYS A 48 2.10 6.54 -5.40
N TYR A 49 1.85 5.40 -6.03
CA TYR A 49 0.52 4.99 -6.47
C TYR A 49 0.38 3.48 -6.28
N GLY A 50 -0.85 3.03 -6.05
CA GLY A 50 -1.16 1.64 -5.87
C GLY A 50 -2.59 1.32 -6.27
N ALA A 51 -2.84 0.05 -6.59
CA ALA A 51 -4.16 -0.45 -6.95
C ALA A 51 -4.33 -1.87 -6.41
N THR A 52 -5.54 -2.21 -6.02
CA THR A 52 -5.88 -3.49 -5.41
C THR A 52 -7.16 -4.03 -6.03
N LEU A 53 -7.15 -5.29 -6.45
CA LEU A 53 -8.34 -6.01 -6.85
C LEU A 53 -8.86 -6.82 -5.65
N LYS A 54 -10.16 -6.72 -5.37
CA LYS A 54 -10.85 -7.43 -4.27
C LYS A 54 -11.88 -8.40 -4.81
N LEU A 55 -11.81 -9.64 -4.35
CA LEU A 55 -12.74 -10.71 -4.66
C LEU A 55 -13.32 -11.25 -3.35
N GLY A 56 -14.61 -11.01 -3.11
CA GLY A 56 -15.35 -11.43 -1.94
C GLY A 56 -16.24 -12.64 -2.22
N TYR A 57 -16.21 -13.63 -1.34
CA TYR A 57 -17.09 -14.78 -1.36
C TYR A 57 -17.53 -15.09 0.07
N ASP A 58 -18.83 -14.93 0.37
CA ASP A 58 -19.40 -15.13 1.71
C ASP A 58 -18.71 -14.27 2.80
N LYS A 59 -17.88 -14.89 3.66
CA LYS A 59 -17.05 -14.24 4.70
C LYS A 59 -15.55 -14.24 4.36
N THR A 60 -15.21 -14.58 3.11
CA THR A 60 -13.86 -14.62 2.59
C THR A 60 -13.63 -13.45 1.65
N LEU A 61 -12.49 -12.77 1.79
CA LEU A 61 -12.06 -11.66 0.94
C LEU A 61 -10.62 -11.89 0.50
N LEU A 62 -10.43 -12.01 -0.81
CA LEU A 62 -9.14 -12.09 -1.49
C LEU A 62 -8.78 -10.71 -2.02
N SER A 63 -7.61 -10.20 -1.66
CA SER A 63 -7.05 -8.94 -2.16
C SER A 63 -5.75 -9.20 -2.90
N VAL A 64 -5.59 -8.62 -4.10
CA VAL A 64 -4.39 -8.75 -4.94
C VAL A 64 -3.94 -7.37 -5.41
N GLY A 65 -2.68 -7.00 -5.19
CA GLY A 65 -2.10 -5.70 -5.58
C GLY A 65 -1.55 -4.96 -4.37
N GLU A 66 -1.89 -3.68 -4.22
CA GLU A 66 -1.53 -2.89 -3.04
C GLU A 66 -2.28 -3.39 -1.79
N LEU A 67 -1.55 -3.59 -0.69
CA LEU A 67 -2.06 -4.09 0.56
C LEU A 67 -1.67 -3.16 1.70
N TRP A 68 -2.68 -2.69 2.40
CA TRP A 68 -2.58 -1.96 3.66
C TRP A 68 -2.69 -2.97 4.79
N LEU A 69 -1.55 -3.49 5.22
CA LEU A 69 -1.48 -4.56 6.20
C LEU A 69 -1.34 -3.99 7.62
N ASP A 70 -2.03 -4.59 8.57
CA ASP A 70 -1.87 -4.30 10.00
C ASP A 70 -1.50 -5.61 10.70
N LEU A 71 -0.31 -6.11 10.33
CA LEU A 71 0.27 -7.34 10.86
C LEU A 71 1.57 -6.99 11.58
N PRO A 72 2.02 -7.80 12.56
CA PRO A 72 3.18 -7.49 13.40
C PRO A 72 4.47 -7.14 12.63
N VAL A 73 4.62 -7.61 11.39
CA VAL A 73 5.81 -7.37 10.54
C VAL A 73 5.54 -6.37 9.41
N THR A 74 4.29 -6.20 8.99
CA THR A 74 3.93 -5.39 7.82
C THR A 74 2.94 -4.29 8.19
N ALA A 75 3.11 -3.66 9.35
CA ALA A 75 2.27 -2.55 9.76
C ALA A 75 2.46 -1.35 8.82
N VAL A 76 1.37 -0.67 8.49
CA VAL A 76 1.43 0.60 7.74
C VAL A 76 2.15 1.63 8.59
N ASP A 77 3.40 1.93 8.23
CA ASP A 77 4.17 2.99 8.86
C ASP A 77 3.65 4.36 8.40
N ALA A 78 2.93 5.04 9.30
CA ALA A 78 2.45 6.41 9.15
C ALA A 78 3.35 7.44 9.86
N SER A 79 4.52 7.03 10.40
CA SER A 79 5.44 7.95 11.09
C SER A 79 6.15 8.92 10.14
N ARG A 80 6.05 8.68 8.83
CA ARG A 80 6.72 9.43 7.76
C ARG A 80 5.71 10.03 6.79
N GLN A 81 6.21 10.87 5.88
CA GLN A 81 5.40 11.72 5.01
C GLN A 81 4.58 10.96 3.96
N LEU A 82 5.04 9.78 3.51
CA LEU A 82 4.30 8.89 2.62
C LEU A 82 4.16 7.53 3.28
N LEU A 83 2.94 7.01 3.31
CA LEU A 83 2.60 5.77 3.97
C LEU A 83 3.31 4.58 3.33
N ALA A 84 3.71 3.62 4.16
CA ALA A 84 4.18 2.33 3.69
C ALA A 84 3.00 1.48 3.23
N SER A 85 3.03 1.04 1.98
CA SER A 85 2.13 0.03 1.44
C SER A 85 2.93 -1.17 0.94
N TYR A 86 2.27 -2.33 0.90
CA TYR A 86 2.88 -3.60 0.47
C TYR A 86 2.27 -4.03 -0.86
N TRP A 87 3.01 -4.77 -1.69
CA TRP A 87 2.46 -5.34 -2.92
C TRP A 87 2.43 -6.87 -2.80
N GLY A 88 1.25 -7.47 -3.00
CA GLY A 88 1.11 -8.92 -2.90
C GLY A 88 -0.33 -9.40 -2.91
N THR A 89 -0.55 -10.58 -2.32
CA THR A 89 -1.86 -11.23 -2.24
C THR A 89 -2.18 -11.57 -0.80
N ASN A 90 -3.43 -11.33 -0.37
CA ASN A 90 -3.91 -11.66 0.97
C ASN A 90 -5.31 -12.30 0.91
N LEU A 91 -5.57 -13.30 1.75
CA LEU A 91 -6.87 -13.94 1.92
C LEU A 91 -7.32 -13.79 3.37
N LYS A 92 -8.38 -13.01 3.60
CA LYS A 92 -9.03 -12.87 4.90
C LYS A 92 -10.30 -13.71 4.92
N SER A 93 -10.40 -14.68 5.81
CA SER A 93 -11.60 -15.50 6.00
C SER A 93 -12.02 -15.50 7.46
N GLN A 94 -13.29 -15.19 7.73
CA GLN A 94 -13.85 -15.32 9.08
C GLN A 94 -14.50 -16.69 9.23
N LEU A 95 -13.72 -17.64 9.74
CA LEU A 95 -14.19 -18.95 10.16
C LEU A 95 -14.86 -18.78 11.54
N SER A 96 -16.14 -19.10 11.64
CA SER A 96 -16.80 -19.28 12.96
C SER A 96 -16.61 -20.74 13.36
N ASP A 97 -16.32 -20.98 14.63
CA ASP A 97 -16.64 -22.26 15.29
C ASP A 97 -18.17 -22.50 15.27
#